data_AF-A0A954QN25-F1
#
_entry.id   AF-A0A954QN25-F1
#
_cell.length_a   1.000
_cell.length_b   1.000
_cell.length_c   1.000
_cell.angle_alpha   90.00
_cell.angle_beta   90.00
_cell.angle_gamma   90.00
#
_symmetry.space_group_name_H-M   'P 1'
#
loop_
_entity.id
_entity.type
_entity.pdbx_description
1 polymer ?
#
loop_
_entity_poly.entity_id
_entity_poly.type
_entity_poly.pdbx_seq_one_letter_code
_entity_poly.pdbx_strand_id
1 'polypeptide(L)'
;RDAYFPADWADIKQRMAQLATECQPDLVLTHRLEDRHQDHRVLAELTWNAFRDQVVLEYEIPKFEGDLGQPNLYVPVSTTSGQRKVELLHEFFITQTSKDWFTDSTFHALMRLRGLECRAPSGLAEAFYARKLVWTP
;
A
#
# COMPACT_ATOMS: atom_id res chain seq x y z
N ARG A 1 -21.23 8.59 2.67
CA ARG A 1 -21.58 7.73 3.82
C ARG A 1 -20.29 7.03 4.20
N ASP A 2 -19.67 7.38 5.31
CA ASP A 2 -18.41 6.75 5.70
C ASP A 2 -18.72 5.34 6.24
N ALA A 3 -17.87 4.36 5.90
CA ALA A 3 -17.97 2.94 6.28
C ALA A 3 -19.01 2.04 5.55
N TYR A 4 -19.54 2.44 4.39
CA TYR A 4 -20.43 1.59 3.57
C TYR A 4 -19.80 1.08 2.28
N PHE A 5 -18.48 1.19 2.13
CA PHE A 5 -17.76 0.86 0.90
C PHE A 5 -18.09 -0.54 0.33
N PRO A 6 -18.24 -1.62 1.14
CA PRO A 6 -18.64 -2.93 0.62
C PRO A 6 -20.06 -2.97 0.02
N ALA A 7 -20.96 -2.10 0.45
CA ALA A 7 -22.32 -2.04 -0.08
C ALA A 7 -22.36 -1.45 -1.50
N ASP A 8 -21.40 -0.60 -1.85
CA ASP A 8 -21.29 0.06 -3.15
C ASP A 8 -20.44 -0.75 -4.16
N TRP A 9 -20.27 -2.06 -3.92
CA TRP A 9 -19.37 -2.94 -4.67
C TRP A 9 -19.54 -2.85 -6.20
N ALA A 10 -20.79 -2.83 -6.68
CA ALA A 10 -21.07 -2.80 -8.12
C ALA A 10 -20.53 -1.52 -8.78
N ASP A 11 -20.75 -0.37 -8.14
CA ASP A 11 -20.32 0.93 -8.64
C ASP A 11 -18.80 1.07 -8.58
N ILE A 12 -18.18 0.61 -7.48
CA ILE A 12 -16.71 0.60 -7.33
C ILE A 12 -16.09 -0.33 -8.39
N LYS A 13 -16.66 -1.53 -8.60
CA LYS A 13 -16.21 -2.46 -9.62
C LYS A 13 -16.30 -1.87 -11.02
N GLN A 14 -17.40 -1.18 -11.32
CA GLN A 14 -17.56 -0.48 -12.59
C GLN A 14 -16.48 0.59 -12.77
N ARG A 15 -16.18 1.39 -11.73
CA ARG A 15 -15.11 2.40 -11.82
C ARG A 15 -13.73 1.76 -11.98
N MET A 16 -13.44 0.68 -11.27
CA MET A 16 -12.18 -0.05 -11.40
C MET A 16 -11.99 -0.63 -12.81
N ALA A 17 -13.05 -1.18 -13.41
CA ALA A 17 -13.01 -1.65 -14.79
C ALA A 17 -12.77 -0.51 -15.79
N GLN A 18 -13.40 0.66 -15.59
CA GLN A 18 -13.14 1.86 -16.41
C GLN A 18 -11.68 2.31 -16.29
N LEU A 19 -11.13 2.39 -15.08
CA LEU A 19 -9.73 2.76 -14.84
C LEU A 19 -8.75 1.85 -15.58
N ALA A 20 -9.01 0.53 -15.59
CA ALA A 20 -8.20 -0.44 -16.33
C ALA A 20 -8.25 -0.26 -17.86
N THR A 21 -9.28 0.42 -18.38
CA THR A 21 -9.35 0.80 -19.81
C THR A 21 -8.76 2.18 -20.09
N GLU A 22 -8.86 3.10 -19.13
CA GLU A 22 -8.34 4.48 -19.24
C GLU A 22 -6.81 4.54 -19.10
N CYS A 23 -6.22 3.61 -18.34
CA CYS A 23 -4.79 3.54 -18.07
C CYS A 23 -4.28 2.10 -18.19
N GLN A 24 -3.14 1.91 -18.83
CA GLN A 24 -2.42 0.63 -18.90
C GLN A 24 -1.12 0.76 -18.10
N PRO A 25 -1.17 0.78 -16.76
CA PRO A 25 0.03 0.91 -15.95
C PRO A 25 0.87 -0.36 -16.05
N ASP A 26 2.19 -0.28 -15.94
CA ASP A 26 3.03 -1.49 -15.81
C ASP A 26 2.95 -2.10 -14.40
N LEU A 27 2.67 -1.24 -13.40
CA LEU A 27 2.61 -1.57 -11.99
C LEU A 27 1.37 -0.94 -11.33
N VAL A 28 0.64 -1.75 -10.58
CA VAL A 28 -0.45 -1.31 -9.70
C VAL A 28 -0.06 -1.53 -8.25
N LEU A 29 -0.09 -0.46 -7.46
CA LEU A 29 0.06 -0.51 -6.01
C LEU A 29 -1.33 -0.52 -5.36
N THR A 30 -1.59 -1.48 -4.48
CA THR A 30 -2.88 -1.58 -3.78
C THR A 30 -2.69 -2.03 -2.34
N HIS A 31 -3.77 -2.08 -1.55
CA HIS A 31 -3.72 -2.57 -0.18
C HIS A 31 -3.51 -4.08 -0.14
N ARG A 32 -2.98 -4.58 0.98
CA ARG A 32 -2.93 -6.02 1.26
C ARG A 32 -4.33 -6.64 1.26
N LEU A 33 -4.51 -7.78 0.59
CA LEU A 33 -5.80 -8.51 0.57
C LEU A 33 -6.31 -8.89 1.96
N GLU A 34 -5.40 -9.22 2.89
CA GLU A 34 -5.77 -9.56 4.27
C GLU A 34 -5.79 -8.35 5.23
N ASP A 35 -5.76 -7.11 4.72
CA ASP A 35 -5.95 -5.91 5.53
C ASP A 35 -7.31 -5.96 6.23
N ARG A 36 -7.38 -5.71 7.54
CA ARG A 36 -8.63 -5.84 8.29
C ARG A 36 -9.64 -4.70 8.04
N HIS A 37 -9.22 -3.61 7.42
CA HIS A 37 -10.10 -2.52 7.04
C HIS A 37 -10.91 -2.91 5.79
N GLN A 38 -12.25 -2.89 5.90
CA GLN A 38 -13.13 -3.39 4.84
C GLN A 38 -12.92 -2.68 3.48
N ASP A 39 -12.73 -1.35 3.48
CA ASP A 39 -12.55 -0.57 2.26
C ASP A 39 -11.25 -0.97 1.53
N HIS A 40 -10.18 -1.24 2.30
CA HIS A 40 -8.89 -1.70 1.76
C HIS A 40 -9.04 -3.06 1.08
N ARG A 41 -9.76 -3.99 1.71
CA ARG A 41 -10.03 -5.32 1.12
C ARG A 41 -10.81 -5.23 -0.17
N VAL A 42 -11.90 -4.44 -0.19
CA VAL A 42 -12.70 -4.25 -1.40
C VAL A 42 -11.86 -3.71 -2.55
N LEU A 43 -11.03 -2.69 -2.30
CA LEU A 43 -10.14 -2.16 -3.33
C LEU A 43 -9.08 -3.18 -3.79
N ALA A 44 -8.49 -3.93 -2.86
CA ALA A 44 -7.50 -4.96 -3.18
C ALA A 44 -8.13 -6.08 -4.04
N GLU A 45 -9.30 -6.60 -3.65
CA GLU A 45 -10.03 -7.63 -4.40
C GLU A 45 -10.41 -7.16 -5.80
N LEU A 46 -10.93 -5.93 -5.93
CA LEU A 46 -11.29 -5.37 -7.22
C LEU A 46 -10.08 -5.04 -8.08
N THR A 47 -8.94 -4.67 -7.48
CA THR A 47 -7.67 -4.50 -8.21
C THR A 47 -7.29 -5.80 -8.91
N TRP A 48 -7.32 -6.93 -8.21
CA TRP A 48 -7.04 -8.26 -8.78
C TRP A 48 -8.08 -8.74 -9.79
N ASN A 49 -9.30 -8.18 -9.78
CA ASN A 49 -10.31 -8.47 -10.78
C ASN A 49 -10.09 -7.65 -12.07
N ALA A 50 -9.72 -6.38 -11.94
CA ALA A 50 -9.60 -5.44 -13.05
C ALA A 50 -8.24 -5.49 -13.76
N PHE A 51 -7.15 -5.64 -13.02
CA PHE A 51 -5.78 -5.58 -13.55
C PHE A 51 -5.16 -6.98 -13.57
N ARG A 52 -5.06 -7.58 -14.76
CA ARG A 52 -4.70 -9.00 -14.94
C ARG A 52 -3.37 -9.22 -15.65
N ASP A 53 -2.96 -8.23 -16.43
CA ASP A 53 -1.73 -8.26 -17.22
C ASP A 53 -0.59 -7.48 -16.56
N GLN A 54 -0.92 -6.68 -15.53
CA GLN A 54 -0.01 -5.81 -14.81
C GLN A 54 0.64 -6.52 -13.63
N VAL A 55 1.80 -6.00 -13.19
CA VAL A 55 2.35 -6.36 -11.88
C VAL A 55 1.47 -5.70 -10.80
N VAL A 56 1.03 -6.48 -9.82
CA VAL A 56 0.30 -5.99 -8.65
C VAL A 56 1.16 -6.19 -7.41
N LEU A 57 1.44 -5.11 -6.70
CA LEU A 57 2.15 -5.11 -5.43
C LEU A 57 1.25 -4.56 -4.34
N GLU A 58 1.19 -5.27 -3.21
CA GLU A 58 0.33 -4.88 -2.11
C GLU A 58 1.13 -4.25 -0.98
N TYR A 59 0.77 -3.06 -0.54
CA TYR A 59 1.40 -2.36 0.56
C TYR A 59 0.65 -2.57 1.88
N GLU A 60 1.38 -2.38 2.99
CA GLU A 60 0.84 -2.43 4.35
C GLU A 60 0.57 -1.01 4.88
N ILE A 61 -0.40 -0.91 5.80
CA ILE A 61 -0.67 0.32 6.55
C ILE A 61 -0.56 0.01 8.05
N PRO A 62 0.30 0.73 8.81
CA PRO A 62 0.36 0.59 10.26
C PRO A 62 -0.93 1.15 10.87
N LYS A 63 -1.64 0.34 11.66
CA LYS A 63 -2.95 0.68 12.24
C LYS A 63 -3.27 -0.17 13.48
N PHE A 64 -4.38 0.16 14.13
CA PHE A 64 -4.84 -0.40 15.41
C PHE A 64 -4.88 -1.93 15.43
N GLU A 65 -5.31 -2.57 14.35
CA GLU A 65 -5.49 -4.03 14.30
C GLU A 65 -4.16 -4.80 14.36
N GLY A 66 -3.02 -4.14 14.12
CA GLY A 66 -1.71 -4.75 14.20
C GLY A 66 -1.50 -5.91 13.22
N ASP A 67 -2.13 -5.84 12.04
CA ASP A 67 -2.15 -6.89 11.02
C ASP A 67 -0.99 -6.81 10.01
N LEU A 68 0.12 -6.18 10.42
CA LEU A 68 1.38 -6.24 9.68
C LEU A 68 1.87 -7.69 9.58
N GLY A 69 2.44 -8.05 8.45
CA GLY A 69 2.95 -9.40 8.20
C GLY A 69 4.39 -9.41 7.69
N GLN A 70 4.65 -10.36 6.80
CA GLN A 70 5.98 -10.68 6.27
C GLN A 70 5.97 -10.47 4.75
N PRO A 71 6.17 -9.23 4.27
CA PRO A 71 6.28 -8.95 2.84
C PRO A 71 7.48 -9.67 2.24
N ASN A 72 7.44 -9.91 0.94
CA ASN A 72 8.45 -10.69 0.21
C ASN A 72 9.20 -9.87 -0.86
N LEU A 73 8.81 -8.62 -1.08
CA LEU A 73 9.52 -7.67 -1.92
C LEU A 73 9.89 -6.45 -1.08
N TYR A 74 11.15 -6.02 -1.16
CA TYR A 74 11.69 -4.90 -0.41
C TYR A 74 12.33 -3.90 -1.36
N VAL A 75 12.04 -2.62 -1.15
CA VAL A 75 12.56 -1.51 -1.95
C VAL A 75 13.35 -0.59 -1.00
N PRO A 76 14.69 -0.69 -0.98
CA PRO A 76 15.51 0.23 -0.20
C PRO A 76 15.22 1.68 -0.56
N VAL A 77 15.04 2.53 0.44
CA VAL A 77 14.78 3.97 0.25
C VAL A 77 15.90 4.80 0.84
N SER A 78 16.30 5.88 0.18
CA SER A 78 17.29 6.80 0.74
C SER A 78 16.74 7.50 1.99
N THR A 79 17.63 8.02 2.84
CA THR A 79 17.24 8.84 4.00
C THR A 79 16.45 10.07 3.56
N THR A 80 16.87 10.74 2.48
CA THR A 80 16.17 11.89 1.89
C THR A 80 14.79 11.54 1.38
N SER A 81 14.62 10.41 0.68
CA SER A 81 13.31 9.96 0.17
C SER A 81 12.37 9.57 1.32
N GLY A 82 12.88 8.88 2.33
CA GLY A 82 12.11 8.53 3.53
C GLY A 82 11.62 9.77 4.28
N GLN A 83 12.49 10.76 4.47
CA GLN A 83 12.13 12.04 5.06
C GLN A 83 11.08 12.78 4.24
N ARG A 84 11.29 12.89 2.92
CA ARG A 84 10.33 13.57 2.02
C ARG A 84 8.95 12.90 2.03
N LYS A 85 8.90 11.56 2.12
CA LYS A 85 7.64 10.82 2.25
C LYS A 85 6.87 11.26 3.50
N VAL A 86 7.54 11.32 4.65
CA VAL A 86 6.89 11.70 5.92
C VAL A 86 6.40 13.14 5.86
N GLU A 87 7.21 14.06 5.33
CA GLU A 87 6.79 15.46 5.13
C GLU A 87 5.51 15.56 4.26
N LEU A 88 5.48 14.85 3.13
CA LEU A 88 4.32 14.81 2.25
C LEU A 88 3.07 14.25 2.94
N LEU A 89 3.23 13.23 3.81
CA LEU A 89 2.12 12.68 4.58
C LEU A 89 1.49 13.75 5.49
N HIS A 90 2.30 14.52 6.19
CA HIS A 90 1.81 15.60 7.05
C HIS A 90 1.25 16.79 6.26
N GLU A 91 1.83 17.10 5.10
CA GLU A 91 1.39 18.19 4.22
C GLU A 91 -0.01 17.92 3.65
N PHE A 92 -0.28 16.70 3.17
CA PHE A 92 -1.50 16.40 2.41
C PHE A 92 -2.59 15.68 3.20
N PHE A 93 -2.27 15.03 4.32
CA PHE A 93 -3.25 14.27 5.13
C PHE A 93 -3.49 14.91 6.50
N ILE A 94 -3.61 16.24 6.53
CA ILE A 94 -3.81 17.04 7.75
C ILE A 94 -4.97 16.50 8.61
N THR A 95 -6.07 16.06 7.99
CA THR A 95 -7.23 15.51 8.71
C THR A 95 -6.95 14.21 9.46
N GLN A 96 -5.84 13.54 9.16
CA GLN A 96 -5.41 12.32 9.84
C GLN A 96 -4.51 12.58 11.04
N THR A 97 -3.97 13.80 11.21
CA THR A 97 -2.99 14.14 12.25
C THR A 97 -3.51 14.02 13.69
N SER A 98 -4.84 13.98 13.88
CA SER A 98 -5.45 13.74 15.19
C SER A 98 -5.46 12.25 15.59
N LYS A 99 -5.08 11.34 14.69
CA LYS A 99 -5.01 9.90 14.95
C LYS A 99 -3.68 9.56 15.59
N ASP A 100 -3.72 8.69 16.60
CA ASP A 100 -2.56 8.26 17.39
C ASP A 100 -1.43 7.61 16.56
N TRP A 101 -1.78 6.87 15.51
CA TRP A 101 -0.83 6.23 14.61
C TRP A 101 -0.21 7.18 13.57
N PHE A 102 -0.78 8.36 13.34
CA PHE A 102 -0.35 9.27 12.27
C PHE A 102 0.80 10.16 12.75
N THR A 103 1.98 9.55 12.92
CA THR A 103 3.18 10.22 13.45
C THR A 103 4.42 9.85 12.64
N ASP A 104 5.38 10.78 12.56
CA ASP A 104 6.69 10.58 11.94
C ASP A 104 7.35 9.29 12.43
N SER A 105 7.32 9.05 13.75
CA SER A 105 7.94 7.89 14.38
C SER A 105 7.31 6.57 13.90
N THR A 106 6.00 6.53 13.66
CA THR A 106 5.31 5.34 13.13
C THR A 106 5.77 5.04 11.70
N PHE A 107 5.79 6.05 10.83
CA PHE A 107 6.21 5.89 9.44
C PHE A 107 7.69 5.50 9.32
N HIS A 108 8.56 6.17 10.08
CA HIS A 108 9.99 5.84 10.11
C HIS A 108 10.26 4.48 10.74
N ALA A 109 9.55 4.09 11.81
CA ALA A 109 9.73 2.78 12.44
C ALA A 109 9.39 1.65 11.46
N LEU A 110 8.28 1.76 10.71
CA LEU A 110 7.94 0.76 9.70
C LEU A 110 9.03 0.67 8.63
N MET A 111 9.46 1.81 8.05
CA MET A 111 10.53 1.80 7.06
C MET A 111 11.84 1.22 7.60
N ARG A 112 12.15 1.47 8.88
CA ARG A 112 13.36 0.97 9.54
C ARG A 112 13.33 -0.53 9.73
N LEU A 113 12.18 -1.09 10.15
CA LEU A 113 11.99 -2.54 10.27
C LEU A 113 12.17 -3.23 8.92
N ARG A 114 11.53 -2.70 7.86
CA ARG A 114 11.66 -3.25 6.50
C ARG A 114 13.09 -3.10 5.97
N GLY A 115 13.76 -1.99 6.27
CA GLY A 115 15.16 -1.79 5.91
C GLY A 115 16.13 -2.75 6.60
N LEU A 116 15.82 -3.17 7.84
CA LEU A 116 16.57 -4.22 8.52
C LEU A 116 16.41 -5.58 7.83
N GLU A 117 15.18 -5.94 7.46
CA GLU A 117 14.84 -7.23 6.84
C GLU A 117 15.56 -7.46 5.51
N CYS A 118 15.85 -6.40 4.75
CA CYS A 118 16.55 -6.48 3.47
C CYS A 118 18.01 -5.96 3.50
N ARG A 119 18.54 -5.60 4.68
CA ARG A 119 19.87 -4.97 4.83
C ARG A 119 20.06 -3.75 3.92
N ALA A 120 19.06 -2.88 3.85
CA ALA A 120 19.12 -1.65 3.04
C ALA A 120 20.35 -0.79 3.43
N PRO A 121 21.12 -0.25 2.48
CA PRO A 121 22.31 0.57 2.78
C PRO A 121 22.01 1.80 3.66
N SER A 122 20.85 2.42 3.47
CA SER A 122 20.36 3.54 4.28
C SER A 122 19.76 3.12 5.62
N GLY A 123 19.53 1.81 5.82
CA GLY A 123 18.74 1.27 6.91
C GLY A 123 17.22 1.39 6.75
N LEU A 124 16.72 1.95 5.64
CA LEU A 124 15.29 2.16 5.37
C LEU A 124 14.85 1.43 4.10
N ALA A 125 13.65 0.85 4.13
CA ALA A 125 12.98 0.30 2.94
C ALA A 125 11.47 0.43 3.04
N GLU A 126 10.80 0.42 1.89
CA GLU A 126 9.39 0.03 1.81
C GLU A 126 9.31 -1.46 1.48
N ALA A 127 8.20 -2.10 1.82
CA ALA A 127 8.01 -3.51 1.53
C ALA A 127 6.59 -3.80 1.05
N PHE A 128 6.48 -4.82 0.21
CA PHE A 128 5.28 -5.17 -0.52
C PHE A 128 5.08 -6.69 -0.58
N TYR A 129 3.84 -7.11 -0.73
CA TYR A 129 3.52 -8.48 -1.12
C TYR A 129 3.46 -8.56 -2.64
N ALA A 130 4.44 -9.25 -3.22
CA ALA A 130 4.46 -9.68 -4.60
C ALA A 130 3.87 -11.09 -4.69
N ARG A 131 2.56 -11.20 -4.95
CA ARG A 131 1.86 -12.51 -5.00
C ARG A 131 2.12 -13.31 -6.26
N LYS A 132 2.37 -12.61 -7.37
CA LYS A 132 2.64 -13.22 -8.68
C LYS A 132 3.88 -12.56 -9.26
N LEU A 133 4.91 -13.35 -9.48
CA LEU A 133 6.11 -12.96 -10.21
C LEU A 133 6.11 -13.67 -11.55
N VAL A 134 6.30 -12.92 -12.62
CA VAL A 134 6.50 -13.47 -13.96
C VAL A 134 7.97 -13.26 -14.29
N TRP A 135 8.69 -14.35 -14.50
CA TRP A 135 10.07 -14.33 -14.95
C TRP A 135 10.12 -14.87 -16.37
N THR A 136 10.55 -14.03 -17.30
CA THR A 136 10.77 -14.42 -18.69
C THR A 136 12.28 -14.35 -18.95
N PRO A 137 12.96 -15.50 -19.07
CA PRO A 137 14.40 -15.56 -19.29
C PRO A 137 14.82 -15.10 -20.70
#